data_AF-A0A8C6QT44-F1
#
_entry.id   AF-A0A8C6QT44-F1
#
_cell.length_a   1.000
_cell.length_b   1.000
_cell.length_c   1.000
_cell.angle_alpha   90.00
_cell.angle_beta   90.00
_cell.angle_gamma   90.00
#
_symmetry.space_group_name_H-M   'P 1'
#
loop_
_entity.id
_entity.type
_entity.pdbx_description
1 polymer ?
#
loop_
_entity_poly.entity_id
_entity_poly.type
_entity_poly.pdbx_seq_one_letter_code
_entity_poly.pdbx_strand_id
1 'polypeptide(L)'
;MKASLPVAGDWYAQSLPSSLGGVLKPWLCELWLLLMSSGLNAKFLPHEEDVDFINEYVELHNEFRAITFPIGANLRFMTWDVALSRTARAWGKKCVFQRNVHLGEVHKVHPVFAGVGENMWVGPENEFTARTAIRSWFEERKKYNFQKDNCIENCSNYVQLVWDNSYKVGCAVTPCSKIGDIKHAALFICNYAPGGTLTRRPYQAGPFCTRCGTHDKCTDHLCSNADRDQAMYYQFWYPPWEVPRPIVCDPLCMIILLLRTLCFILCVIIVFIVQSQFPDVFLEKQMILRSKEPVADKKKKCEEEEEEEEEEEEDEMEEDAEE
;
A
#
# COMPACT_ATOMS: atom_id res chain seq x y z
N MET A 1 102.49 4.40 -10.67
CA MET A 1 102.17 5.12 -9.42
C MET A 1 100.73 4.81 -9.05
N LYS A 2 100.49 4.61 -7.76
CA LYS A 2 99.39 3.86 -7.13
C LYS A 2 97.97 4.30 -7.52
N ALA A 3 97.07 3.35 -7.72
CA ALA A 3 95.84 3.25 -6.93
C ALA A 3 95.19 1.86 -7.11
N SER A 4 94.60 1.37 -6.04
CA SER A 4 94.20 -0.01 -5.77
C SER A 4 92.77 -0.05 -5.23
N LEU A 5 91.99 -1.03 -5.71
CA LEU A 5 90.86 -1.74 -5.04
C LEU A 5 89.59 -0.94 -4.66
N PRO A 6 88.47 -1.59 -4.27
CA PRO A 6 88.12 -3.04 -4.26
C PRO A 6 86.79 -3.38 -4.98
N VAL A 7 86.60 -4.61 -5.49
CA VAL A 7 86.00 -5.83 -4.90
C VAL A 7 84.50 -5.72 -4.53
N ALA A 8 83.76 -6.67 -5.09
CA ALA A 8 82.31 -6.87 -5.10
C ALA A 8 81.70 -7.33 -3.75
N GLY A 9 80.37 -7.22 -3.66
CA GLY A 9 79.55 -7.87 -2.64
C GLY A 9 78.06 -7.58 -2.86
N ASP A 10 77.38 -8.55 -3.48
CA ASP A 10 75.93 -8.57 -3.73
C ASP A 10 75.10 -8.40 -2.45
N TRP A 11 74.04 -7.59 -2.55
CA TRP A 11 72.83 -7.73 -1.74
C TRP A 11 71.59 -7.54 -2.63
N TYR A 12 70.76 -8.57 -2.64
CA TYR A 12 69.42 -8.64 -3.22
C TYR A 12 68.46 -7.60 -2.62
N ALA A 13 67.56 -7.05 -3.45
CA ALA A 13 66.17 -6.82 -3.05
C ALA A 13 65.26 -6.56 -4.28
N GLN A 14 64.48 -7.60 -4.58
CA GLN A 14 63.06 -7.56 -4.94
C GLN A 14 62.64 -6.84 -6.23
N SER A 15 62.53 -7.65 -7.28
CA SER A 15 61.47 -7.55 -8.26
C SER A 15 60.10 -7.55 -7.55
N LEU A 16 59.36 -6.44 -7.69
CA LEU A 16 57.95 -6.39 -7.34
C LEU A 16 57.18 -7.43 -8.18
N PRO A 17 56.39 -8.33 -7.56
CA PRO A 17 55.43 -9.11 -8.30
C PRO A 17 54.32 -8.17 -8.76
N SER A 18 54.02 -8.21 -10.06
CA SER A 18 52.77 -7.69 -10.62
C SER A 18 51.62 -8.19 -9.75
N SER A 19 51.01 -7.30 -8.97
CA SER A 19 49.90 -7.65 -8.11
C SER A 19 48.74 -8.10 -9.01
N LEU A 20 48.53 -9.42 -8.97
CA LEU A 20 47.38 -10.14 -9.46
C LEU A 20 46.12 -9.52 -8.82
N GLY A 21 45.50 -8.56 -9.49
CA GLY A 21 44.32 -7.84 -8.97
C GLY A 21 43.35 -7.41 -10.06
N GLY A 22 43.39 -8.08 -11.21
CA GLY A 22 42.75 -7.59 -12.43
C GLY A 22 42.01 -8.65 -13.23
N VAL A 23 41.39 -9.68 -12.63
CA VAL A 23 40.43 -10.56 -13.34
C VAL A 23 39.36 -11.12 -12.39
N LEU A 24 38.89 -10.34 -11.43
CA LEU A 24 37.84 -10.76 -10.49
C LEU A 24 36.81 -9.64 -10.32
N LYS A 25 36.25 -9.13 -11.43
CA LYS A 25 35.15 -8.14 -11.34
C LYS A 25 34.23 -7.92 -12.55
N PRO A 26 34.37 -8.58 -13.72
CA PRO A 26 33.28 -8.58 -14.70
C PRO A 26 32.33 -9.76 -14.49
N TRP A 27 32.84 -10.94 -14.10
CA TRP A 27 32.00 -12.14 -13.94
C TRP A 27 31.04 -12.05 -12.75
N LEU A 28 31.43 -11.34 -11.67
CA LEU A 28 30.54 -11.06 -10.53
C LEU A 28 29.43 -10.05 -10.87
N CYS A 29 29.68 -9.11 -11.79
CA CYS A 29 28.67 -8.16 -12.26
C CYS A 29 27.70 -8.82 -13.25
N GLU A 30 28.20 -9.67 -14.15
CA GLU A 30 27.40 -10.51 -15.05
C GLU A 30 26.54 -11.51 -14.26
N LEU A 31 27.10 -12.13 -13.20
CA LEU A 31 26.35 -13.02 -12.32
C LEU A 31 25.30 -12.27 -11.50
N TRP A 32 25.57 -11.03 -11.06
CA TRP A 32 24.58 -10.15 -10.44
C TRP A 32 23.48 -9.71 -11.43
N LEU A 33 23.81 -9.38 -12.67
CA LEU A 33 22.85 -9.04 -13.73
C LEU A 33 21.99 -10.26 -14.11
N LEU A 34 22.58 -11.46 -14.16
CA LEU A 34 21.88 -12.73 -14.39
C LEU A 34 21.04 -13.18 -13.19
N LEU A 35 21.46 -12.86 -11.95
CA LEU A 35 20.65 -13.06 -10.74
C LEU A 35 19.49 -12.06 -10.64
N MET A 36 19.66 -10.83 -11.14
CA MET A 36 18.59 -9.85 -11.26
C MET A 36 17.63 -10.14 -12.44
N SER A 37 18.08 -10.82 -13.50
CA SER A 37 17.22 -11.29 -14.59
C SER A 37 16.54 -12.63 -14.29
N SER A 38 17.06 -13.39 -13.33
CA SER A 38 16.41 -14.57 -12.75
C SER A 38 15.48 -14.15 -11.59
N GLY A 39 14.78 -13.02 -11.76
CA GLY A 39 13.66 -12.66 -10.92
C GLY A 39 12.59 -13.73 -11.07
N LEU A 40 12.28 -14.42 -9.98
CA LEU A 40 11.18 -15.36 -9.84
C LEU A 40 9.98 -14.95 -10.71
N ASN A 41 9.54 -15.86 -11.59
CA ASN A 41 8.21 -15.79 -12.20
C ASN A 41 7.16 -16.10 -11.11
N ALA A 42 7.15 -15.30 -10.05
CA ALA A 42 6.08 -15.26 -9.09
C ALA A 42 4.94 -14.53 -9.81
N LYS A 43 3.90 -15.27 -10.18
CA LYS A 43 2.63 -14.68 -10.61
C LYS A 43 2.04 -13.95 -9.41
N PHE A 44 2.44 -12.70 -9.22
CA PHE A 44 1.79 -11.81 -8.26
C PHE A 44 0.38 -11.54 -8.76
N LEU A 45 -0.56 -11.45 -7.82
CA LEU A 45 -1.89 -10.94 -8.12
C LEU A 45 -1.78 -9.53 -8.71
N PRO A 46 -2.64 -9.20 -9.69
CA PRO A 46 -2.57 -7.91 -10.37
C PRO A 46 -2.87 -6.75 -9.44
N HIS A 47 -2.16 -5.64 -9.67
CA HIS A 47 -2.47 -4.36 -9.03
C HIS A 47 -3.74 -3.75 -9.65
N GLU A 48 -4.56 -3.06 -8.87
CA GLU A 48 -5.84 -2.51 -9.33
C GLU A 48 -5.72 -1.37 -10.36
N GLU A 49 -4.52 -0.81 -10.53
CA GLU A 49 -4.21 0.22 -11.53
C GLU A 49 -3.55 -0.36 -12.79
N ASP A 50 -3.40 -1.69 -12.89
CA ASP A 50 -2.88 -2.35 -14.08
C ASP A 50 -3.92 -2.34 -15.23
N VAL A 51 -3.53 -1.75 -16.36
CA VAL A 51 -4.41 -1.48 -17.50
C VAL A 51 -4.93 -2.76 -18.14
N ASP A 52 -4.11 -3.81 -18.23
CA ASP A 52 -4.53 -5.06 -18.88
C ASP A 52 -5.64 -5.74 -18.07
N PHE A 53 -5.50 -5.72 -16.74
CA PHE A 53 -6.51 -6.27 -15.84
C PHE A 53 -7.77 -5.39 -15.74
N ILE A 54 -7.62 -4.06 -15.76
CA ILE A 54 -8.77 -3.15 -15.82
C ILE A 54 -9.63 -3.47 -17.05
N ASN A 55 -9.00 -3.61 -18.21
CA ASN A 55 -9.70 -3.96 -19.45
C ASN A 55 -10.38 -5.32 -19.33
N GLU A 56 -9.67 -6.35 -18.86
CA GLU A 56 -10.25 -7.68 -18.66
C GLU A 56 -11.50 -7.64 -17.76
N TYR A 57 -11.45 -6.88 -16.66
CA TYR A 57 -12.57 -6.79 -15.73
C TYR A 57 -13.77 -6.14 -16.40
N VAL A 58 -13.59 -4.99 -17.05
CA VAL A 58 -14.68 -4.27 -17.72
C VAL A 58 -15.27 -5.08 -18.87
N GLU A 59 -14.42 -5.72 -19.68
CA GLU A 59 -14.83 -6.57 -20.79
C GLU A 59 -15.68 -7.74 -20.32
N LEU A 60 -15.25 -8.46 -19.28
CA LEU A 60 -16.02 -9.57 -18.71
C LEU A 60 -17.39 -9.13 -18.19
N HIS A 61 -17.46 -7.97 -17.52
CA HIS A 61 -18.73 -7.42 -17.06
C HIS A 61 -19.67 -7.13 -18.23
N ASN A 62 -19.18 -6.46 -19.27
CA ASN A 62 -19.98 -6.11 -20.44
C ASN A 62 -20.36 -7.36 -21.27
N GLU A 63 -19.45 -8.34 -21.41
CA GLU A 63 -19.71 -9.65 -22.04
C GLU A 63 -20.93 -10.32 -21.38
N PHE A 64 -20.91 -10.48 -20.05
CA PHE A 64 -22.00 -11.13 -19.32
C PHE A 64 -23.31 -10.33 -19.31
N ARG A 65 -23.24 -9.00 -19.32
CA ARG A 65 -24.44 -8.15 -19.46
C ARG A 65 -25.07 -8.31 -20.84
N ALA A 66 -24.28 -8.37 -21.90
CA ALA A 66 -24.75 -8.51 -23.27
C ALA A 66 -25.42 -9.86 -23.58
N ILE A 67 -25.07 -10.93 -22.84
CA ILE A 67 -25.58 -12.29 -23.06
C ILE A 67 -26.63 -12.76 -22.03
N THR A 68 -27.30 -11.81 -21.36
CA THR A 68 -28.36 -12.11 -20.38
C THR A 68 -29.54 -12.88 -21.01
N PHE A 69 -30.19 -13.72 -20.19
CA PHE A 69 -31.44 -14.37 -20.56
C PHE A 69 -32.48 -14.23 -19.43
N PRO A 70 -33.67 -13.66 -19.69
CA PRO A 70 -34.08 -13.01 -20.94
C PRO A 70 -33.15 -11.85 -21.33
N ILE A 71 -33.15 -11.44 -22.61
CA ILE A 71 -32.27 -10.36 -23.09
C ILE A 71 -32.65 -9.05 -22.38
N GLY A 72 -31.65 -8.31 -21.90
CA GLY A 72 -31.83 -6.99 -21.30
C GLY A 72 -31.94 -5.87 -22.33
N ALA A 73 -33.09 -5.17 -22.35
CA ALA A 73 -33.37 -4.07 -23.28
C ALA A 73 -32.76 -2.73 -22.87
N ASN A 74 -32.43 -2.55 -21.58
CA ASN A 74 -31.98 -1.28 -21.00
C ASN A 74 -30.67 -1.39 -20.19
N LEU A 75 -29.89 -2.46 -20.41
CA LEU A 75 -28.62 -2.65 -19.71
C LEU A 75 -27.60 -1.61 -20.15
N ARG A 76 -27.06 -0.83 -19.21
CA ARG A 76 -26.03 0.17 -19.49
C ARG A 76 -24.66 -0.46 -19.72
N PHE A 77 -23.90 0.15 -20.62
CA PHE A 77 -22.48 -0.15 -20.79
C PHE A 77 -21.73 0.23 -19.50
N MET A 78 -20.83 -0.63 -19.07
CA MET A 78 -20.07 -0.46 -17.83
C MET A 78 -18.66 0.03 -18.14
N THR A 79 -18.18 0.97 -17.33
CA THR A 79 -16.83 1.55 -17.46
C THR A 79 -16.11 1.56 -16.12
N TRP A 80 -14.79 1.65 -16.16
CA TRP A 80 -13.96 1.65 -14.96
C TRP A 80 -14.11 2.93 -14.14
N ASP A 81 -14.06 2.79 -12.82
CA ASP A 81 -13.97 3.89 -11.86
C ASP A 81 -12.89 3.59 -10.81
N VAL A 82 -11.87 4.44 -10.77
CA VAL A 82 -10.71 4.27 -9.89
C VAL A 82 -11.04 4.50 -8.40
N ALA A 83 -12.08 5.28 -8.08
CA ALA A 83 -12.49 5.47 -6.69
C ALA A 83 -13.16 4.20 -6.14
N LEU A 84 -13.92 3.49 -6.99
CA LEU A 84 -14.48 2.19 -6.64
C LEU A 84 -13.39 1.13 -6.46
N SER A 85 -12.36 1.09 -7.31
CA SER A 85 -11.27 0.10 -7.18
C SER A 85 -10.43 0.30 -5.92
N ARG A 86 -10.14 1.56 -5.57
CA ARG A 86 -9.48 1.91 -4.29
C ARG A 86 -10.30 1.49 -3.09
N THR A 87 -11.62 1.58 -3.17
CA THR A 87 -12.54 1.10 -2.13
C THR A 87 -12.50 -0.42 -2.00
N ALA A 88 -12.55 -1.14 -3.11
CA ALA A 88 -12.43 -2.58 -3.15
C ALA A 88 -11.09 -3.04 -2.54
N ARG A 89 -9.98 -2.40 -2.92
CA ARG A 89 -8.64 -2.67 -2.35
C ARG A 89 -8.60 -2.39 -0.86
N ALA A 90 -9.06 -1.22 -0.43
CA ALA A 90 -9.05 -0.82 0.97
C ALA A 90 -9.82 -1.81 1.85
N TRP A 91 -10.95 -2.32 1.36
CA TRP A 91 -11.71 -3.35 2.06
C TRP A 91 -11.01 -4.72 2.01
N GLY A 92 -10.45 -5.08 0.86
CA GLY A 92 -9.69 -6.31 0.65
C GLY A 92 -8.50 -6.48 1.60
N LYS A 93 -7.80 -5.38 1.94
CA LYS A 93 -6.71 -5.35 2.93
C LYS A 93 -7.09 -5.91 4.31
N LYS A 94 -8.39 -5.91 4.65
CA LYS A 94 -8.87 -6.47 5.92
C LYS A 94 -8.91 -8.00 5.91
N CYS A 95 -8.84 -8.64 4.74
CA CYS A 95 -8.88 -10.08 4.57
C CYS A 95 -10.09 -10.75 5.26
N VAL A 96 -11.26 -10.15 5.12
CA VAL A 96 -12.53 -10.68 5.65
C VAL A 96 -13.54 -10.91 4.51
N PHE A 97 -14.22 -12.05 4.52
CA PHE A 97 -15.30 -12.34 3.58
C PHE A 97 -16.64 -11.83 4.14
N GLN A 98 -16.72 -10.51 4.30
CA GLN A 98 -17.89 -9.79 4.80
C GLN A 98 -18.08 -8.52 3.98
N ARG A 99 -19.32 -8.09 3.78
CA ARG A 99 -19.60 -6.87 3.00
C ARG A 99 -19.07 -5.62 3.69
N ASN A 100 -18.66 -4.64 2.89
CA ASN A 100 -18.25 -3.34 3.39
C ASN A 100 -19.42 -2.63 4.08
N VAL A 101 -19.22 -2.26 5.34
CA VAL A 101 -20.25 -1.61 6.17
C VAL A 101 -20.56 -0.17 5.74
N HIS A 102 -19.68 0.44 4.94
CA HIS A 102 -19.78 1.83 4.51
C HIS A 102 -20.44 2.03 3.14
N LEU A 103 -20.93 0.96 2.49
CA LEU A 103 -21.47 0.99 1.12
C LEU A 103 -22.62 2.00 0.92
N GLY A 104 -23.39 2.29 1.98
CA GLY A 104 -24.46 3.27 1.95
C GLY A 104 -24.01 4.72 2.15
N GLU A 105 -22.77 4.96 2.58
CA GLU A 105 -22.29 6.27 3.01
C GLU A 105 -21.51 6.99 1.90
N VAL A 106 -22.05 8.11 1.41
CA VAL A 106 -21.32 9.04 0.52
C VAL A 106 -20.07 9.55 1.22
N HIS A 107 -18.99 9.79 0.47
CA HIS A 107 -17.69 10.22 1.02
C HIS A 107 -17.05 9.22 2.00
N LYS A 108 -17.54 7.98 2.07
CA LYS A 108 -16.82 6.85 2.69
C LYS A 108 -16.36 5.82 1.69
N VAL A 109 -17.17 5.54 0.67
CA VAL A 109 -16.87 4.54 -0.38
C VAL A 109 -16.69 5.15 -1.77
N HIS A 110 -17.20 6.36 -1.99
CA HIS A 110 -17.03 7.07 -3.26
C HIS A 110 -17.23 8.58 -3.04
N PRO A 111 -16.54 9.46 -3.80
CA PRO A 111 -16.67 10.91 -3.63
C PRO A 111 -18.02 11.46 -4.08
N VAL A 112 -18.66 10.83 -5.07
CA VAL A 112 -19.93 11.29 -5.69
C VAL A 112 -21.12 10.36 -5.42
N PHE A 113 -21.03 9.07 -5.75
CA PHE A 113 -22.12 8.11 -5.59
C PHE A 113 -22.47 7.78 -4.13
N ALA A 114 -23.77 7.79 -3.85
CA ALA A 114 -24.38 7.13 -2.70
C ALA A 114 -24.78 5.69 -3.07
N GLY A 115 -24.79 4.78 -2.09
CA GLY A 115 -25.30 3.43 -2.27
C GLY A 115 -24.50 2.63 -3.31
N VAL A 116 -23.24 2.36 -2.99
CA VAL A 116 -22.34 1.53 -3.81
C VAL A 116 -22.68 0.05 -3.64
N GLY A 117 -22.70 -0.69 -4.73
CA GLY A 117 -22.86 -2.14 -4.75
C GLY A 117 -21.55 -2.87 -4.50
N GLU A 118 -21.61 -4.15 -4.13
CA GLU A 118 -20.42 -4.96 -3.88
C GLU A 118 -20.65 -6.43 -4.20
N ASN A 119 -19.77 -6.99 -5.03
CA ASN A 119 -19.62 -8.43 -5.20
C ASN A 119 -18.26 -8.85 -4.64
N MET A 120 -18.23 -10.04 -4.03
CA MET A 120 -17.03 -10.63 -3.47
C MET A 120 -16.86 -12.06 -3.96
N TRP A 121 -15.62 -12.45 -4.22
CA TRP A 121 -15.22 -13.82 -4.51
C TRP A 121 -14.03 -14.16 -3.63
N VAL A 122 -14.00 -15.39 -3.12
CA VAL A 122 -12.88 -15.91 -2.35
C VAL A 122 -12.55 -17.32 -2.82
N GLY A 123 -11.27 -17.61 -2.95
CA GLY A 123 -10.76 -18.92 -3.34
C GLY A 123 -9.24 -19.00 -3.17
N PRO A 124 -8.62 -20.15 -3.45
CA PRO A 124 -7.17 -20.27 -3.47
C PRO A 124 -6.54 -19.29 -4.47
N GLU A 125 -5.44 -18.65 -4.08
CA GLU A 125 -4.76 -17.62 -4.90
C GLU A 125 -4.31 -18.14 -6.26
N ASN A 126 -3.84 -19.40 -6.31
CA ASN A 126 -3.42 -20.07 -7.54
C ASN A 126 -4.57 -20.44 -8.49
N GLU A 127 -5.82 -20.38 -8.03
CA GLU A 127 -7.02 -20.64 -8.84
C GLU A 127 -7.69 -19.35 -9.34
N PHE A 128 -7.24 -18.20 -8.82
CA PHE A 128 -7.84 -16.92 -9.17
C PHE A 128 -7.56 -16.54 -10.63
N THR A 129 -8.64 -16.25 -11.35
CA THR A 129 -8.64 -15.42 -12.55
C THR A 129 -9.88 -14.54 -12.52
N ALA A 130 -9.82 -13.37 -13.16
CA ALA A 130 -10.98 -12.48 -13.24
C ALA A 130 -12.18 -13.20 -13.87
N ARG A 131 -11.93 -13.95 -14.95
CA ARG A 131 -12.95 -14.75 -15.62
C ARG A 131 -13.55 -15.81 -14.70
N THR A 132 -12.77 -16.53 -13.90
CA THR A 132 -13.32 -17.50 -12.93
C THR A 132 -14.25 -16.82 -11.94
N ALA A 133 -13.81 -15.72 -11.33
CA ALA A 133 -14.58 -15.02 -10.31
C ALA A 133 -15.87 -14.39 -10.87
N ILE A 134 -15.77 -13.59 -11.95
CA ILE A 134 -16.93 -12.90 -12.55
C ILE A 134 -17.92 -13.90 -13.16
N ARG A 135 -17.42 -14.98 -13.79
CA ARG A 135 -18.29 -16.06 -14.28
C ARG A 135 -19.03 -16.75 -13.14
N SER A 136 -18.39 -16.95 -11.98
CA SER A 136 -19.07 -17.56 -10.83
C SER A 136 -20.26 -16.71 -10.36
N TRP A 137 -20.11 -15.38 -10.35
CA TRP A 137 -21.22 -14.45 -10.07
C TRP A 137 -22.30 -14.52 -11.14
N PHE A 138 -21.94 -14.59 -12.42
CA PHE A 138 -22.91 -14.71 -13.51
C PHE A 138 -23.71 -16.02 -13.44
N GLU A 139 -23.07 -17.13 -13.07
CA GLU A 139 -23.71 -18.44 -12.99
C GLU A 139 -24.76 -18.56 -11.87
N GLU A 140 -24.77 -17.63 -10.90
CA GLU A 140 -25.90 -17.47 -9.97
C GLU A 140 -27.23 -17.14 -10.67
N ARG A 141 -27.23 -16.80 -11.97
CA ARG A 141 -28.45 -16.71 -12.80
C ARG A 141 -29.33 -17.95 -12.70
N LYS A 142 -28.73 -19.14 -12.50
CA LYS A 142 -29.45 -20.41 -12.31
C LYS A 142 -30.31 -20.42 -11.04
N LYS A 143 -29.98 -19.55 -10.08
CA LYS A 143 -30.66 -19.38 -8.79
C LYS A 143 -31.67 -18.23 -8.80
N TYR A 144 -31.72 -17.43 -9.87
CA TYR A 144 -32.65 -16.31 -10.00
C TYR A 144 -33.81 -16.66 -10.94
N ASN A 145 -35.04 -16.51 -10.46
CA ASN A 145 -36.23 -16.64 -11.30
C ASN A 145 -36.67 -15.25 -11.80
N PHE A 146 -36.35 -14.94 -13.05
CA PHE A 146 -36.68 -13.65 -13.65
C PHE A 146 -38.18 -13.36 -13.72
N GLN A 147 -39.01 -14.39 -13.95
CA GLN A 147 -40.46 -14.22 -14.05
C GLN A 147 -41.07 -13.83 -12.71
N LYS A 148 -40.65 -14.52 -11.64
CA LYS A 148 -41.13 -14.30 -10.26
C LYS A 148 -40.40 -13.19 -9.51
N ASP A 149 -39.31 -12.66 -10.08
CA ASP A 149 -38.44 -11.66 -9.47
C ASP A 149 -37.94 -12.07 -8.08
N ASN A 150 -37.47 -13.32 -7.97
CA ASN A 150 -36.95 -13.82 -6.70
C ASN A 150 -35.74 -14.74 -6.87
N CYS A 151 -34.95 -14.79 -5.81
CA CYS A 151 -33.84 -15.72 -5.63
C CYS A 151 -34.37 -17.03 -5.00
N ILE A 152 -34.07 -18.18 -5.59
CA ILE A 152 -34.28 -19.51 -4.96
C ILE A 152 -33.23 -19.73 -3.86
N GLU A 153 -31.99 -19.33 -4.14
CA GLU A 153 -30.84 -19.30 -3.25
C GLU A 153 -30.15 -17.94 -3.42
N ASN A 154 -29.09 -17.64 -2.65
CA ASN A 154 -28.35 -16.39 -2.84
C ASN A 154 -27.92 -16.19 -4.31
N CYS A 155 -28.48 -15.14 -4.91
CA CYS A 155 -28.27 -14.74 -6.29
C CYS A 155 -27.87 -13.26 -6.41
N SER A 156 -27.41 -12.69 -5.30
CA SER A 156 -27.13 -11.25 -5.19
C SER A 156 -25.95 -10.81 -6.06
N ASN A 157 -24.95 -11.67 -6.31
CA ASN A 157 -23.85 -11.30 -7.18
C ASN A 157 -24.29 -11.23 -8.64
N TYR A 158 -25.12 -12.17 -9.09
CA TYR A 158 -25.73 -12.12 -10.42
C TYR A 158 -26.56 -10.84 -10.61
N VAL A 159 -27.46 -10.55 -9.66
CA VAL A 159 -28.34 -9.38 -9.72
C VAL A 159 -27.54 -8.08 -9.82
N GLN A 160 -26.46 -7.95 -9.06
CA GLN A 160 -25.57 -6.79 -9.11
C GLN A 160 -24.82 -6.69 -10.45
N LEU A 161 -24.27 -7.81 -10.94
CA LEU A 161 -23.52 -7.87 -12.20
C LEU A 161 -24.35 -7.38 -13.39
N VAL A 162 -25.64 -7.75 -13.41
CA VAL A 162 -26.59 -7.43 -14.47
C VAL A 162 -27.54 -6.28 -14.10
N TRP A 163 -27.20 -5.48 -13.10
CA TRP A 163 -28.04 -4.34 -12.71
C TRP A 163 -28.03 -3.27 -13.79
N ASP A 164 -29.19 -2.93 -14.34
CA ASP A 164 -29.35 -2.01 -15.47
C ASP A 164 -28.79 -0.61 -15.19
N ASN A 165 -28.97 -0.12 -13.97
CA ASN A 165 -28.57 1.21 -13.56
C ASN A 165 -27.07 1.31 -13.22
N SER A 166 -26.40 0.21 -12.89
CA SER A 166 -24.95 0.20 -12.58
C SER A 166 -24.15 0.37 -13.86
N TYR A 167 -23.32 1.41 -13.93
CA TYR A 167 -22.52 1.75 -15.11
C TYR A 167 -21.05 2.04 -14.80
N LYS A 168 -20.69 2.18 -13.52
CA LYS A 168 -19.30 2.22 -13.06
C LYS A 168 -18.98 0.96 -12.27
N VAL A 169 -17.78 0.44 -12.48
CA VAL A 169 -17.21 -0.66 -11.69
C VAL A 169 -15.76 -0.37 -11.36
N GLY A 170 -15.33 -0.76 -10.15
CA GLY A 170 -13.93 -0.79 -9.78
C GLY A 170 -13.66 -1.99 -8.90
N CYS A 171 -12.63 -2.75 -9.23
CA CYS A 171 -12.31 -4.01 -8.57
C CYS A 171 -10.88 -4.04 -8.03
N ALA A 172 -10.62 -4.93 -7.08
CA ALA A 172 -9.29 -5.25 -6.60
C ALA A 172 -9.24 -6.71 -6.15
N VAL A 173 -8.09 -7.34 -6.31
CA VAL A 173 -7.79 -8.65 -5.72
C VAL A 173 -6.69 -8.49 -4.69
N THR A 174 -6.87 -9.08 -3.51
CA THR A 174 -5.90 -8.99 -2.40
C THR A 174 -5.47 -10.39 -1.97
N PRO A 175 -4.15 -10.67 -1.88
CA PRO A 175 -3.65 -11.90 -1.28
C PRO A 175 -3.87 -11.85 0.24
N CYS A 176 -4.39 -12.94 0.78
CA CYS A 176 -4.69 -13.10 2.20
C CYS A 176 -4.11 -14.42 2.70
N SER A 177 -3.37 -14.38 3.81
CA SER A 177 -2.75 -15.59 4.37
C SER A 177 -3.78 -16.68 4.67
N LYS A 178 -4.96 -16.29 5.15
CA LYS A 178 -6.09 -17.18 5.42
C LYS A 178 -7.42 -16.43 5.40
N ILE A 179 -8.46 -17.00 4.79
CA ILE A 179 -9.86 -16.57 4.93
C ILE A 179 -10.73 -17.82 5.14
N GLY A 180 -11.46 -17.89 6.26
CA GLY A 180 -12.17 -19.12 6.62
C GLY A 180 -11.19 -20.30 6.71
N ASP A 181 -11.45 -21.37 5.97
CA ASP A 181 -10.56 -22.55 5.88
C ASP A 181 -9.55 -22.49 4.73
N ILE A 182 -9.60 -21.45 3.89
CA ILE A 182 -8.75 -21.29 2.71
C ILE A 182 -7.44 -20.64 3.13
N LYS A 183 -6.32 -21.36 2.96
CA LYS A 183 -4.96 -20.82 3.11
C LYS A 183 -4.48 -20.24 1.78
N HIS A 184 -3.65 -19.19 1.82
CA HIS A 184 -3.21 -18.47 0.61
C HIS A 184 -4.41 -18.12 -0.27
N ALA A 185 -5.36 -17.39 0.31
CA ALA A 185 -6.61 -17.03 -0.34
C ALA A 185 -6.42 -15.76 -1.19
N ALA A 186 -7.06 -15.72 -2.35
CA ALA A 186 -7.32 -14.47 -3.06
C ALA A 186 -8.73 -13.98 -2.71
N LEU A 187 -8.80 -12.73 -2.23
CA LEU A 187 -10.05 -12.02 -2.02
C LEU A 187 -10.25 -11.02 -3.16
N PHE A 188 -11.21 -11.30 -4.04
CA PHE A 188 -11.55 -10.43 -5.16
C PHE A 188 -12.85 -9.69 -4.89
N ILE A 189 -12.82 -8.36 -4.96
CA ILE A 189 -13.94 -7.48 -4.68
C ILE A 189 -14.16 -6.58 -5.88
N CYS A 190 -15.41 -6.43 -6.31
CA CYS A 190 -15.82 -5.39 -7.26
C CYS A 190 -16.89 -4.53 -6.61
N ASN A 191 -16.69 -3.21 -6.63
CA ASN A 191 -17.68 -2.23 -6.24
C ASN A 191 -18.35 -1.62 -7.47
N TYR A 192 -19.66 -1.35 -7.37
CA TYR A 192 -20.50 -0.92 -8.49
C TYR A 192 -21.23 0.38 -8.16
N ALA A 193 -21.33 1.29 -9.11
CA ALA A 193 -22.09 2.52 -8.91
C ALA A 193 -23.03 2.86 -10.08
N PRO A 194 -24.28 3.28 -9.77
CA PRO A 194 -24.99 3.03 -8.50
C PRO A 194 -25.09 1.53 -8.17
N GLY A 195 -25.23 1.18 -6.90
CA GLY A 195 -25.42 -0.20 -6.46
C GLY A 195 -26.78 -0.79 -6.84
N GLY A 196 -26.82 -2.11 -6.96
CA GLY A 196 -28.04 -2.89 -7.18
C GLY A 196 -28.78 -3.19 -5.89
N THR A 197 -30.10 -3.45 -6.02
CA THR A 197 -30.97 -3.76 -4.89
C THR A 197 -31.97 -4.83 -5.26
N LEU A 198 -32.30 -5.77 -4.38
CA LEU A 198 -33.30 -6.81 -4.66
C LEU A 198 -34.77 -6.33 -4.54
N THR A 199 -35.03 -5.06 -4.84
CA THR A 199 -36.37 -4.45 -4.75
C THR A 199 -37.17 -4.54 -6.05
N ARG A 200 -36.49 -4.87 -7.16
CA ARG A 200 -37.07 -5.07 -8.50
C ARG A 200 -36.17 -5.98 -9.32
N ARG A 201 -36.68 -6.41 -10.47
CA ARG A 201 -35.89 -7.06 -11.53
C ARG A 201 -34.63 -6.25 -11.87
N PRO A 202 -33.50 -6.91 -12.13
CA PRO A 202 -32.24 -6.23 -12.39
C PRO A 202 -32.24 -5.41 -13.68
N TYR A 203 -33.06 -5.81 -14.66
CA TYR A 203 -33.20 -5.14 -15.94
C TYR A 203 -34.58 -5.42 -16.54
N GLN A 204 -34.90 -4.72 -17.64
CA GLN A 204 -36.13 -4.91 -18.40
C GLN A 204 -35.90 -5.88 -19.56
N ALA A 205 -36.72 -6.92 -19.66
CA ALA A 205 -36.61 -7.89 -20.74
C ALA A 205 -37.07 -7.28 -22.09
N GLY A 206 -36.34 -7.59 -23.17
CA GLY A 206 -36.68 -7.20 -24.54
C GLY A 206 -35.45 -7.27 -25.45
N PRO A 207 -35.58 -6.97 -26.76
CA PRO A 207 -34.43 -6.90 -27.64
C PRO A 207 -33.43 -5.86 -27.14
N PHE A 208 -32.13 -6.13 -27.32
CA PHE A 208 -31.06 -5.27 -26.83
C PHE A 208 -31.27 -3.82 -27.29
N CYS A 209 -30.93 -2.89 -26.41
CA CYS A 209 -31.00 -1.46 -26.65
C CYS A 209 -32.38 -0.86 -27.01
N THR A 210 -33.48 -1.61 -26.95
CA THR A 210 -34.83 -1.07 -27.25
C THR A 210 -35.39 -0.16 -26.16
N ARG A 211 -34.76 -0.14 -24.98
CA ARG A 211 -35.16 0.69 -23.82
C ARG A 211 -34.00 1.52 -23.26
N CYS A 212 -33.06 1.92 -24.11
CA CYS A 212 -32.00 2.87 -23.75
C CYS A 212 -32.55 4.30 -23.55
N GLY A 213 -31.75 5.17 -22.94
CA GLY A 213 -32.04 6.61 -22.88
C GLY A 213 -32.08 7.26 -24.27
N THR A 214 -32.72 8.43 -24.38
CA THR A 214 -32.90 9.15 -25.66
C THR A 214 -31.58 9.56 -26.33
N HIS A 215 -30.52 9.75 -25.55
CA HIS A 215 -29.19 10.14 -26.01
C HIS A 215 -28.18 8.99 -25.97
N ASP A 216 -28.62 7.78 -25.60
CA ASP A 216 -27.76 6.62 -25.51
C ASP A 216 -27.60 6.00 -26.91
N LYS A 217 -26.41 5.46 -27.18
CA LYS A 217 -26.11 4.64 -28.35
C LYS A 217 -26.16 3.16 -27.95
N CYS A 218 -26.32 2.30 -28.94
CA CYS A 218 -26.18 0.86 -28.72
C CYS A 218 -24.75 0.44 -29.07
N THR A 219 -23.98 0.02 -28.07
CA THR A 219 -22.61 -0.46 -28.21
C THR A 219 -22.53 -1.84 -27.58
N ASP A 220 -22.14 -2.84 -28.36
CA ASP A 220 -22.00 -4.23 -27.91
C ASP A 220 -23.25 -4.76 -27.18
N HIS A 221 -24.43 -4.45 -27.73
CA HIS A 221 -25.75 -4.79 -27.17
C HIS A 221 -26.10 -4.09 -25.84
N LEU A 222 -25.35 -3.05 -25.45
CA LEU A 222 -25.55 -2.28 -24.23
C LEU A 222 -25.80 -0.79 -24.54
N CYS A 223 -26.53 -0.11 -23.66
CA CYS A 223 -26.80 1.32 -23.75
C CYS A 223 -25.55 2.11 -23.33
N SER A 224 -24.84 2.72 -24.26
CA SER A 224 -23.66 3.56 -24.04
C SER A 224 -24.02 5.05 -24.09
N ASN A 225 -23.31 5.88 -23.34
CA ASN A 225 -23.53 7.32 -23.26
C ASN A 225 -22.19 8.01 -22.98
N ALA A 226 -21.79 8.96 -23.84
CA ALA A 226 -20.45 9.56 -23.77
C ALA A 226 -20.15 10.25 -22.43
N ASP A 227 -21.12 10.97 -21.87
CA ASP A 227 -20.94 11.72 -20.61
C ASP A 227 -20.80 10.76 -19.42
N ARG A 228 -21.61 9.70 -19.43
CA ARG A 228 -21.64 8.70 -18.36
C ARG A 228 -20.43 7.76 -18.42
N ASP A 229 -20.02 7.39 -19.63
CA ASP A 229 -18.98 6.40 -19.89
C ASP A 229 -17.57 7.01 -19.82
N GLN A 230 -17.46 8.34 -19.73
CA GLN A 230 -16.19 9.05 -19.54
C GLN A 230 -15.42 8.53 -18.32
N ALA A 231 -14.11 8.31 -18.49
CA ALA A 231 -13.21 7.99 -17.38
C ALA A 231 -13.04 9.22 -16.48
N MET A 232 -13.35 9.05 -15.19
CA MET A 232 -13.18 10.10 -14.18
C MET A 232 -11.90 9.84 -13.39
N TYR A 233 -11.09 10.88 -13.21
CA TYR A 233 -9.84 10.79 -12.47
C TYR A 233 -10.00 11.39 -11.07
N TYR A 234 -9.73 10.59 -10.04
CA TYR A 234 -9.79 11.01 -8.65
C TYR A 234 -8.39 10.98 -8.00
N GLN A 235 -7.56 11.95 -8.34
CA GLN A 235 -6.15 11.97 -7.94
C GLN A 235 -5.92 11.72 -6.44
N PHE A 236 -6.71 12.37 -5.59
CA PHE A 236 -6.51 12.38 -4.14
C PHE A 236 -7.62 11.64 -3.35
N TRP A 237 -8.45 10.85 -4.03
CA TRP A 237 -9.51 10.11 -3.36
C TRP A 237 -9.02 8.77 -2.83
N TYR A 238 -9.19 8.58 -1.51
CA TYR A 238 -9.02 7.31 -0.83
C TYR A 238 -10.08 7.19 0.27
N PRO A 239 -10.62 5.98 0.52
CA PRO A 239 -11.56 5.79 1.61
C PRO A 239 -10.94 6.23 2.95
N PRO A 240 -11.63 7.05 3.76
CA PRO A 240 -11.06 7.61 4.98
C PRO A 240 -10.72 6.55 6.04
N TRP A 241 -11.32 5.36 5.93
CA TRP A 241 -11.13 4.20 6.80
C TRP A 241 -10.08 3.20 6.27
N GLU A 242 -9.39 3.50 5.16
CA GLU A 242 -8.30 2.65 4.64
C GLU A 242 -7.08 2.68 5.59
N VAL A 243 -6.60 1.49 5.99
CA VAL A 243 -5.44 1.31 6.88
C VAL A 243 -4.50 0.21 6.32
N PRO A 244 -3.18 0.45 6.26
CA PRO A 244 -2.53 1.75 6.40
C PRO A 244 -2.98 2.70 5.28
N ARG A 245 -3.16 3.98 5.62
CA ARG A 245 -3.56 4.99 4.64
C ARG A 245 -2.45 5.12 3.59
N PRO A 246 -2.78 5.08 2.28
CA PRO A 246 -1.80 5.36 1.23
C PRO A 246 -1.15 6.72 1.48
N ILE A 247 0.15 6.82 1.26
CA ILE A 247 0.85 8.10 1.36
C ILE A 247 0.47 8.90 0.12
N VAL A 248 -0.46 9.83 0.30
CA VAL A 248 -0.88 10.76 -0.73
C VAL A 248 -0.14 12.07 -0.47
N CYS A 249 0.97 12.30 -1.17
CA CYS A 249 1.60 13.61 -1.15
C CYS A 249 0.97 14.47 -2.25
N ASP A 250 0.42 15.61 -1.84
CA ASP A 250 0.16 16.71 -2.77
C ASP A 250 1.49 17.33 -3.25
N PRO A 251 1.48 18.22 -4.26
CA PRO A 251 2.71 18.84 -4.75
C PRO A 251 3.51 19.57 -3.65
N LEU A 252 2.84 20.12 -2.63
CA LEU A 252 3.48 20.77 -1.49
C LEU A 252 4.22 19.78 -0.60
N CYS A 253 3.62 18.63 -0.29
CA CYS A 253 4.23 17.51 0.43
C CYS A 253 5.47 17.00 -0.30
N MET A 254 5.41 16.86 -1.63
CA MET A 254 6.57 16.47 -2.44
C MET A 254 7.70 17.51 -2.35
N ILE A 255 7.36 18.80 -2.42
CA ILE A 255 8.34 19.90 -2.27
C ILE A 255 8.96 19.88 -0.87
N ILE A 256 8.16 19.70 0.18
CA ILE A 256 8.64 19.66 1.56
C ILE A 256 9.57 18.46 1.77
N LEU A 257 9.22 17.29 1.24
CA LEU A 257 10.07 16.09 1.30
C LEU A 257 11.39 16.30 0.56
N LEU A 258 11.34 16.87 -0.65
CA LEU A 258 12.52 17.16 -1.45
C LEU A 258 13.42 18.21 -0.78
N LEU A 259 12.85 19.25 -0.17
CA LEU A 259 13.60 20.24 0.58
C LEU A 259 14.26 19.61 1.82
N ARG A 260 13.52 18.77 2.56
CA ARG A 260 14.07 18.06 3.72
C ARG A 260 15.22 17.13 3.34
N THR A 261 15.10 16.37 2.25
CA THR A 261 16.18 15.49 1.79
C THR A 261 17.38 16.29 1.31
N LEU A 262 17.17 17.41 0.59
CA LEU A 262 18.26 18.31 0.19
C LEU A 262 18.98 18.93 1.40
N CYS A 263 18.24 19.41 2.40
CA CYS A 263 18.83 19.93 3.63
C CYS A 263 19.64 18.86 4.37
N PHE A 264 19.12 17.63 4.46
CA PHE A 264 19.84 16.51 5.09
C PHE A 264 21.14 16.19 4.34
N ILE A 265 21.10 16.12 3.01
CA ILE A 265 22.29 15.89 2.17
C ILE A 265 23.30 17.03 2.37
N LEU A 266 22.86 18.29 2.38
CA LEU A 266 23.71 19.45 2.65
C LEU A 266 24.38 19.36 4.03
N CYS A 267 23.63 19.02 5.07
CA CYS A 267 24.20 18.83 6.42
C CYS A 267 25.27 17.74 6.42
N VAL A 268 25.01 16.60 5.79
CA VAL A 268 25.98 15.50 5.68
C VAL A 268 27.25 15.95 4.93
N ILE A 269 27.10 16.66 3.81
CA ILE A 269 28.24 17.23 3.06
C ILE A 269 29.05 18.19 3.94
N ILE A 270 28.39 19.10 4.66
CA ILE A 270 29.06 20.05 5.56
C ILE A 270 29.84 19.29 6.64
N VAL A 271 29.25 18.26 7.26
CA VAL A 271 29.94 17.43 8.27
C VAL A 271 31.17 16.77 7.67
N PHE A 272 31.07 16.19 6.47
CA PHE A 272 32.23 15.60 5.79
C PHE A 272 33.32 16.63 5.47
N ILE A 273 32.95 17.84 5.02
CA ILE A 273 33.91 18.92 4.76
C ILE A 273 34.61 19.31 6.07
N VAL A 274 33.87 19.52 7.15
CA VAL A 274 34.43 19.87 8.47
C VAL A 274 35.37 18.77 8.96
N GLN A 275 34.98 17.50 8.87
CA GLN A 275 35.84 16.37 9.24
C GLN A 275 37.11 16.27 8.38
N SER A 276 37.03 16.62 7.08
CA SER A 276 38.19 16.61 6.18
C SER A 276 39.18 17.75 6.44
N GLN A 277 38.68 18.94 6.82
CA GLN A 277 39.51 20.10 7.12
C GLN A 277 40.05 20.08 8.55
N PHE A 278 39.31 19.44 9.47
CA PHE A 278 39.65 19.34 10.87
C PHE A 278 39.61 17.88 11.35
N PRO A 279 40.55 17.03 10.91
CA PRO A 279 40.58 15.62 11.28
C PRO A 279 40.74 15.37 12.78
N ASP A 280 41.27 16.35 13.54
CA ASP A 280 41.50 16.26 14.99
C ASP A 280 40.39 16.90 15.86
N VAL A 281 39.27 17.38 15.29
CA VAL A 281 38.19 18.02 16.08
C VAL A 281 37.47 17.05 17.04
N PHE A 282 37.54 15.74 16.78
CA PHE A 282 37.06 14.71 17.71
C PHE A 282 38.17 14.14 18.62
N LEU A 283 39.40 14.62 18.49
CA LEU A 283 40.49 14.30 19.40
C LEU A 283 40.50 15.31 20.55
N GLU A 284 39.42 15.31 21.33
CA GLU A 284 39.49 15.91 22.67
C GLU A 284 40.51 15.08 23.47
N LYS A 285 41.72 15.61 23.51
CA LYS A 285 42.76 15.25 24.48
C LYS A 285 42.08 14.96 25.80
N GLN A 286 42.44 13.81 26.39
CA GLN A 286 42.49 13.64 27.84
C GLN A 286 42.98 14.96 28.47
N MET A 287 42.06 15.79 28.94
CA MET A 287 42.39 16.85 29.87
C MET A 287 42.71 16.15 31.18
N ILE A 288 43.99 15.82 31.33
CA ILE A 288 44.64 15.50 32.59
C ILE A 288 44.34 16.67 33.53
N LEU A 289 43.29 16.55 34.35
CA LEU A 289 43.25 17.21 35.64
C LEU A 289 44.00 16.29 36.62
N ARG A 290 45.33 16.41 36.61
CA ARG A 290 46.18 15.90 37.67
C ARG A 290 45.97 16.77 38.91
N SER A 291 44.97 16.45 39.71
CA SER A 291 44.96 16.82 41.13
C SER A 291 44.20 15.76 41.93
N LYS A 292 45.01 14.86 42.53
CA LYS A 292 44.78 14.07 43.75
C LYS A 292 43.46 13.29 43.93
N GLU A 293 43.66 11.99 44.11
CA GLU A 293 42.84 10.95 44.78
C GLU A 293 42.18 11.38 46.13
N PRO A 294 41.29 10.57 46.72
CA PRO A 294 39.84 10.64 46.67
C PRO A 294 39.23 11.27 47.94
N VAL A 295 38.19 12.10 47.82
CA VAL A 295 37.41 12.59 48.97
C VAL A 295 36.14 11.75 49.10
N ALA A 296 36.30 10.54 49.62
CA ALA A 296 35.23 9.81 50.28
C ALA A 296 35.11 10.31 51.73
N ASP A 297 34.80 11.60 51.92
CA ASP A 297 34.65 12.18 53.28
C ASP A 297 33.84 13.49 53.32
N LYS A 298 33.02 13.75 52.30
CA LYS A 298 32.16 14.95 52.27
C LYS A 298 30.65 14.65 52.31
N LYS A 299 30.28 13.36 52.26
CA LYS A 299 28.87 12.98 52.35
C LYS A 299 28.38 12.76 53.78
N LYS A 300 29.28 12.45 54.72
CA LYS A 300 28.94 12.33 56.14
C LYS A 300 28.74 13.67 56.84
N LYS A 301 29.43 14.72 56.40
CA LYS A 301 29.37 16.01 57.09
C LYS A 301 28.14 16.84 56.73
N CYS A 302 27.48 16.56 55.61
CA CYS A 302 26.23 17.21 55.23
C CYS A 302 24.99 16.49 55.76
N GLU A 303 25.09 15.21 56.13
CA GLU A 303 24.00 14.46 56.77
C GLU A 303 23.98 14.69 58.30
N GLU A 304 25.12 14.96 58.94
CA GLU A 304 25.17 15.30 60.39
C GLU A 304 24.78 16.77 60.69
N GLU A 305 24.92 17.71 59.74
CA GLU A 305 24.50 19.12 59.92
C GLU A 305 23.00 19.33 59.66
N GLU A 306 22.32 18.44 58.91
CA GLU A 306 20.85 18.49 58.71
C GLU A 306 20.07 17.83 59.87
N GLU A 307 20.64 16.85 60.58
CA GLU A 307 19.98 16.23 61.75
C GLU A 307 20.07 17.11 63.03
N GLU A 308 21.09 17.97 63.18
CA GLU A 308 21.17 18.92 64.31
C GLU A 308 20.25 20.16 64.14
N GLU A 309 19.90 20.56 62.91
CA GLU A 309 18.94 21.66 62.68
C GLU A 309 17.47 21.22 62.83
N GLU A 310 17.14 19.93 62.63
CA GLU A 310 15.77 19.42 62.85
C GLU A 310 15.45 19.14 64.34
N GLU A 311 16.44 18.84 65.19
CA GLU A 311 16.21 18.66 66.65
C GLU A 311 16.06 20.01 67.39
N GLU A 312 16.67 21.11 66.94
CA GLU A 312 16.49 22.44 67.55
C GLU A 312 15.12 23.08 67.20
N GLU A 313 14.51 22.76 66.06
CA GLU A 313 13.18 23.26 65.69
C GLU A 313 12.01 22.50 66.37
N GLU A 314 12.21 21.27 66.85
CA GLU A 314 11.19 20.53 67.62
C GLU A 314 11.14 20.96 69.11
N ASP A 315 12.27 21.36 69.71
CA ASP A 315 12.32 21.83 71.10
C ASP A 315 11.79 23.27 71.28
N GLU A 316 11.89 24.15 70.27
CA GLU A 316 11.27 25.50 70.32
C GLU A 316 9.74 25.47 70.09
N MET A 317 9.16 24.36 69.64
CA MET A 317 7.73 24.23 69.39
C MET A 317 6.92 23.64 70.56
N GLU A 318 7.58 23.13 71.61
CA GLU A 318 6.93 22.66 72.86
C GLU A 318 6.89 23.71 73.98
N GLU A 319 7.66 24.81 73.94
CA GLU A 319 7.58 25.89 74.96
C GLU A 319 6.50 26.95 74.69
N ASP A 320 5.92 27.03 73.48
CA ASP A 320 4.85 27.98 73.12
C ASP A 320 3.41 27.42 73.27
N ALA A 321 3.24 26.28 73.93
CA ALA A 321 1.94 25.64 74.20
C ALA A 321 1.47 25.71 75.66
N GLU A 322 2.21 26.38 76.56
CA GLU A 322 1.78 26.70 77.93
C GLU A 322 1.96 28.20 78.28
N GLU A 323 1.24 29.10 77.59
CA GLU A 323 0.84 30.40 78.14
C GLU A 323 -0.59 30.83 77.73
#